data_AF-G5A2R5-F1
#
_entry.id   AF-G5A2R5-F1
#
_cell.length_a   1.000
_cell.length_b   1.000
_cell.length_c   1.000
_cell.angle_alpha   90.00
_cell.angle_beta   90.00
_cell.angle_gamma   90.00
#
_symmetry.space_group_name_H-M   'P 1'
#
loop_
_entity.id
_entity.type
_entity.pdbx_description
1 polymer ?
#
loop_
_entity_poly.entity_id
_entity_poly.type
_entity_poly.pdbx_seq_one_letter_code
_entity_poly.pdbx_strand_id
1 'polypeptide(L)'
;MSPYVTDISHPASVKWTRERSEYEDKGKALRSGKNAFNRNLLETLCKFEWNTTVEAITDEQIVAELDKIVGNIFGNKLKMDLRERDVKARVINYFMLCDEIILQHGLANTFATTTGMKEKCRLLKQYLEPAALRDAVDAHHPLVEGLGGSK
;
A
#
# COMPACT_ATOMS: atom_id res chain seq x y z
N MET A 1 15.54 3.11 -23.03
CA MET A 1 15.32 4.28 -23.91
C MET A 1 14.12 3.96 -24.80
N SER A 2 13.13 4.85 -24.93
CA SER A 2 11.97 4.64 -25.82
C SER A 2 12.42 4.62 -27.30
N PRO A 3 11.97 3.67 -28.14
CA PRO A 3 12.34 3.64 -29.56
C PRO A 3 11.73 4.81 -30.33
N TYR A 4 12.52 5.42 -31.22
CA TYR A 4 12.13 6.57 -32.04
C TYR A 4 12.16 6.19 -33.53
N VAL A 5 11.21 6.70 -34.31
CA VAL A 5 11.12 6.43 -35.75
C VAL A 5 12.12 7.32 -36.48
N THR A 6 13.01 6.73 -37.28
CA THR A 6 14.03 7.46 -38.06
C THR A 6 13.68 7.63 -39.53
N ASP A 7 12.78 6.80 -40.07
CA ASP A 7 12.27 6.83 -41.44
C ASP A 7 11.00 5.95 -41.57
N ILE A 8 10.19 6.18 -42.61
CA ILE A 8 8.89 5.52 -42.86
C ILE A 8 8.97 4.35 -43.85
N SER A 9 10.16 3.91 -44.26
CA SER A 9 10.31 2.72 -45.11
C SER A 9 9.76 1.46 -44.43
N HIS A 10 9.37 0.48 -45.25
CA HIS A 10 8.81 -0.79 -44.77
C HIS A 10 9.75 -1.52 -43.77
N PRO A 11 11.07 -1.64 -44.01
CA PRO A 11 11.98 -2.26 -43.04
C PRO A 11 12.10 -1.46 -41.73
N ALA A 12 12.11 -0.13 -41.79
CA ALA A 12 12.19 0.74 -40.62
C ALA A 12 10.92 0.62 -39.76
N SER A 13 9.75 0.53 -40.40
CA SER A 13 8.45 0.38 -39.74
C SER A 13 8.31 -0.97 -39.04
N VAL A 14 8.74 -2.06 -39.67
CA VAL A 14 8.76 -3.40 -39.05
C VAL A 14 9.73 -3.45 -37.88
N LYS A 15 10.93 -2.88 -38.03
CA LYS A 15 11.94 -2.81 -36.98
C LYS A 15 11.44 -2.02 -35.76
N TRP A 16 10.86 -0.83 -35.97
CA TRP A 16 10.30 -0.02 -34.89
C TRP A 16 9.13 -0.71 -34.18
N THR A 17 8.25 -1.39 -34.93
CA THR A 17 7.12 -2.12 -34.33
C THR A 17 7.61 -3.24 -33.40
N ARG A 18 8.65 -3.99 -33.82
CA ARG A 18 9.28 -5.01 -32.98
C ARG A 18 9.94 -4.40 -31.74
N GLU A 19 10.77 -3.37 -31.92
CA GLU A 19 11.47 -2.69 -30.83
C GLU A 19 10.51 -2.03 -29.83
N ARG A 20 9.37 -1.51 -30.33
CA ARG A 20 8.28 -0.99 -29.50
C ARG A 20 7.58 -2.10 -28.72
N SER A 21 7.27 -3.23 -29.35
CA SER A 21 6.71 -4.40 -28.65
C SER A 21 7.65 -4.87 -27.53
N GLU A 22 8.95 -4.97 -27.81
CA GLU A 22 9.95 -5.38 -26.81
C GLU A 22 10.12 -4.34 -25.69
N TYR A 23 10.01 -3.04 -25.99
CA TYR A 23 10.03 -1.97 -24.98
C TYR A 23 8.76 -1.99 -24.12
N GLU A 24 7.59 -2.16 -24.73
CA GLU A 24 6.32 -2.31 -24.02
C GLU A 24 6.29 -3.59 -23.17
N ASP A 25 6.88 -4.69 -23.66
CA ASP A 25 7.00 -5.94 -22.91
C ASP A 25 8.00 -5.84 -21.76
N LYS A 26 9.14 -5.14 -21.92
CA LYS A 26 10.03 -4.80 -20.80
C LYS A 26 9.34 -3.88 -19.78
N GLY A 27 8.54 -2.93 -20.26
CA GLY A 27 7.71 -2.06 -19.45
C GLY A 27 6.56 -2.77 -18.75
N LYS A 28 6.11 -3.93 -19.25
CA LYS A 28 5.14 -4.83 -18.60
C LYS A 28 5.82 -5.83 -17.66
N ALA A 29 6.99 -6.34 -18.00
CA ALA A 29 7.80 -7.20 -17.14
C ALA A 29 8.26 -6.47 -15.87
N LEU A 30 8.51 -5.16 -15.94
CA LEU A 30 8.77 -4.30 -14.78
C LEU A 30 7.51 -4.05 -13.91
N ARG A 31 6.31 -4.37 -14.40
CA ARG A 31 5.03 -4.17 -13.68
C ARG A 31 4.53 -5.41 -12.96
N SER A 32 5.01 -6.61 -13.29
CA SER A 32 4.59 -7.79 -12.54
C SER A 32 5.27 -7.79 -11.18
N GLY A 33 4.45 -7.86 -10.13
CA GLY A 33 4.90 -7.98 -8.75
C GLY A 33 5.94 -9.07 -8.60
N LYS A 34 5.78 -10.20 -9.29
CA LYS A 34 6.76 -11.32 -9.30
C LYS A 34 8.19 -10.90 -9.67
N ASN A 35 8.34 -10.02 -10.66
CA ASN A 35 9.66 -9.61 -11.16
C ASN A 35 10.31 -8.53 -10.29
N ALA A 36 9.57 -7.94 -9.34
CA ALA A 36 10.11 -7.03 -8.35
C ALA A 36 10.82 -7.74 -7.19
N PHE A 37 10.63 -9.07 -7.04
CA PHE A 37 11.27 -9.86 -6.00
C PHE A 37 12.54 -10.53 -6.51
N ASN A 38 13.48 -10.75 -5.59
CA ASN A 38 14.50 -11.76 -5.80
C ASN A 38 13.82 -13.14 -5.96
N ARG A 39 14.21 -13.89 -6.99
CA ARG A 39 13.57 -15.18 -7.32
C ARG A 39 13.61 -16.18 -6.16
N ASN A 40 14.73 -16.31 -5.48
CA ASN A 40 14.88 -17.25 -4.36
C ASN A 40 14.02 -16.84 -3.16
N LEU A 41 13.88 -15.52 -2.93
CA LEU A 41 12.98 -14.99 -1.91
C LEU A 41 11.52 -15.31 -2.25
N LEU A 42 11.10 -15.08 -3.50
CA LEU A 42 9.73 -15.35 -3.93
C LEU A 42 9.38 -16.84 -3.86
N GLU A 43 10.29 -17.71 -4.31
CA GLU A 43 10.13 -19.18 -4.20
C GLU A 43 10.00 -19.63 -2.74
N THR A 44 10.78 -19.04 -1.83
CA THR A 44 10.73 -19.34 -0.40
C THR A 44 9.40 -18.87 0.22
N LEU A 45 8.97 -17.63 -0.05
CA LEU A 45 7.70 -17.08 0.44
C LEU A 45 6.51 -17.89 -0.06
N CYS A 46 6.49 -18.22 -1.36
CA CYS A 46 5.44 -19.04 -1.95
C CYS A 46 5.35 -20.41 -1.25
N LYS A 47 6.49 -21.06 -1.01
CA LYS A 47 6.53 -22.40 -0.43
C LYS A 47 6.18 -22.45 1.06
N PHE A 48 6.68 -21.50 1.85
CA PHE A 48 6.64 -21.59 3.32
C PHE A 48 5.59 -20.70 3.97
N GLU A 49 5.32 -19.52 3.40
CA GLU A 49 4.40 -18.54 4.00
C GLU A 49 3.03 -18.54 3.30
N TRP A 50 3.03 -18.56 1.97
CA TRP A 50 1.79 -18.36 1.18
C TRP A 50 1.16 -19.65 0.67
N ASN A 51 1.82 -20.79 0.87
CA ASN A 51 1.37 -22.12 0.46
C ASN A 51 0.89 -22.18 -1.01
N THR A 52 1.68 -21.59 -1.92
CA THR A 52 1.42 -21.51 -3.37
C THR A 52 2.72 -21.72 -4.16
N THR A 53 2.68 -21.59 -5.49
CA THR A 53 3.87 -21.61 -6.34
C THR A 53 4.08 -20.27 -7.04
N VAL A 54 5.29 -20.03 -7.55
CA VAL A 54 5.62 -18.80 -8.29
C VAL A 54 4.79 -18.66 -9.55
N GLU A 55 4.39 -19.77 -10.17
CA GLU A 55 3.53 -19.78 -11.36
C GLU A 55 2.10 -19.39 -11.00
N ALA A 56 1.58 -19.94 -9.90
CA ALA A 56 0.19 -19.79 -9.49
C ALA A 56 -0.13 -18.47 -8.78
N ILE A 57 0.84 -17.87 -8.10
CA ILE A 57 0.61 -16.61 -7.38
C ILE A 57 0.26 -15.48 -8.34
N THR A 58 -0.69 -14.59 -8.00
CA THR A 58 -1.01 -13.41 -8.81
C THR A 58 -0.38 -12.15 -8.23
N ASP A 59 -0.27 -11.09 -9.03
CA ASP A 59 0.27 -9.82 -8.56
C ASP A 59 -0.63 -9.21 -7.45
N GLU A 60 -1.94 -9.42 -7.51
CA GLU A 60 -2.89 -9.01 -6.47
C GLU A 60 -2.65 -9.75 -5.15
N GLN A 61 -2.34 -11.04 -5.21
CA GLN A 61 -2.01 -11.82 -4.01
C GLN A 61 -0.69 -11.33 -3.39
N ILE A 62 0.31 -11.03 -4.20
CA ILE A 62 1.58 -10.45 -3.73
C ILE A 62 1.34 -9.13 -3.01
N VAL A 63 0.54 -8.23 -3.60
CA VAL A 63 0.19 -6.95 -2.95
C VAL A 63 -0.54 -7.19 -1.63
N ALA A 64 -1.54 -8.09 -1.61
CA ALA A 64 -2.28 -8.40 -0.39
C ALA A 64 -1.39 -8.96 0.73
N GLU A 65 -0.41 -9.80 0.42
CA GLU A 65 0.54 -10.34 1.39
C GLU A 65 1.52 -9.28 1.90
N LEU A 66 1.98 -8.38 1.02
CA LEU A 66 2.78 -7.22 1.44
C LEU A 66 1.97 -6.28 2.35
N ASP A 67 0.70 -6.04 2.03
CA ASP A 67 -0.20 -5.23 2.84
C ASP A 67 -0.42 -5.85 4.23
N LYS A 68 -0.48 -7.19 4.33
CA LYS A 68 -0.50 -7.87 5.63
C LYS A 68 0.78 -7.64 6.44
N ILE A 69 1.95 -7.73 5.80
CA ILE A 69 3.23 -7.48 6.46
C ILE A 69 3.28 -6.04 7.01
N VAL A 70 2.90 -5.06 6.18
CA VAL A 70 2.81 -3.65 6.61
C VAL A 70 1.79 -3.50 7.73
N GLY A 71 0.61 -4.11 7.59
CA GLY A 71 -0.44 -4.12 8.61
C GLY A 71 0.06 -4.63 9.96
N ASN A 72 0.82 -5.73 9.99
CA ASN A 72 1.38 -6.29 11.21
C ASN A 72 2.32 -5.32 11.94
N ILE A 73 3.05 -4.46 11.23
CA ILE A 73 3.89 -3.43 11.84
C ILE A 73 3.03 -2.46 12.65
N PHE A 74 1.93 -1.99 12.07
CA PHE A 74 0.99 -1.09 12.73
C PHE A 74 0.23 -1.81 13.85
N GLY A 75 -0.30 -3.01 13.64
CA GLY A 75 -1.04 -3.73 14.68
C GLY A 75 -0.22 -4.04 15.93
N ASN A 76 1.09 -4.25 15.78
CA ASN A 76 1.96 -4.52 16.92
C ASN A 76 2.36 -3.26 17.69
N LYS A 77 2.50 -2.11 17.00
CA LYS A 77 3.08 -0.89 17.57
C LYS A 77 2.08 0.25 17.81
N LEU A 78 1.03 0.37 16.99
CA LEU A 78 0.07 1.45 17.04
C LEU A 78 -1.03 1.12 18.06
N LYS A 79 -0.81 1.49 19.32
CA LYS A 79 -1.77 1.28 20.42
C LYS A 79 -1.97 2.56 21.20
N MET A 80 -3.23 2.85 21.54
CA MET A 80 -3.57 4.03 22.32
C MET A 80 -3.20 3.81 23.80
N ASP A 81 -2.45 4.74 24.39
CA ASP A 81 -2.10 4.68 25.81
C ASP A 81 -3.29 5.11 26.68
N LEU A 82 -4.05 4.13 27.19
CA LEU A 82 -5.21 4.38 28.05
C LEU A 82 -4.84 4.87 29.46
N ARG A 83 -3.55 4.86 29.84
CA ARG A 83 -3.08 5.38 31.12
C ARG A 83 -3.05 6.91 31.14
N GLU A 84 -2.93 7.53 29.97
CA GLU A 84 -3.07 8.98 29.83
C GLU A 84 -4.52 9.38 30.14
N ARG A 85 -4.68 10.25 31.14
CA ARG A 85 -5.97 10.72 31.66
C ARG A 85 -6.53 11.85 30.81
N ASP A 86 -5.67 12.67 30.22
CA ASP A 86 -6.08 13.71 29.29
C ASP A 86 -6.42 13.07 27.93
N VAL A 87 -7.71 13.02 27.62
CA VAL A 87 -8.23 12.45 26.37
C VAL A 87 -7.61 13.13 25.14
N LYS A 88 -7.40 14.46 25.19
CA LYS A 88 -6.82 15.21 24.07
C LYS A 88 -5.36 14.85 23.90
N ALA A 89 -4.59 14.80 24.98
CA ALA A 89 -3.19 14.37 24.93
C ALA A 89 -3.07 12.94 24.41
N ARG A 90 -3.93 12.02 24.88
CA ARG A 90 -3.98 10.62 24.44
C ARG A 90 -4.23 10.49 22.94
N VAL A 91 -5.18 11.24 22.40
CA VAL A 91 -5.45 11.25 20.96
C VAL A 91 -4.25 11.79 20.20
N ILE A 92 -3.69 12.93 20.59
CA ILE A 92 -2.52 13.52 19.91
C ILE A 92 -1.34 12.55 19.91
N ASN A 93 -1.03 11.92 21.05
CA ASN A 93 0.05 10.95 21.18
C ASN A 93 -0.18 9.73 20.26
N TYR A 94 -1.41 9.28 20.10
CA TYR A 94 -1.74 8.17 19.19
C TYR A 94 -1.49 8.53 17.71
N PHE A 95 -1.84 9.75 17.29
CA PHE A 95 -1.53 10.23 15.94
C PHE A 95 -0.01 10.39 15.73
N MET A 96 0.69 10.95 16.72
CA MET A 96 2.15 11.09 16.68
C MET A 96 2.86 9.74 16.61
N LEU A 97 2.38 8.73 17.34
CA LEU A 97 2.90 7.36 17.29
C LEU A 97 2.73 6.75 15.90
N CYS A 98 1.60 7.00 15.22
CA CYS A 98 1.40 6.57 13.84
C CYS A 98 2.43 7.22 12.90
N ASP A 99 2.66 8.53 13.03
CA ASP A 99 3.66 9.25 12.24
C ASP A 99 5.09 8.77 12.52
N GLU A 100 5.41 8.46 13.78
CA GLU A 100 6.69 7.88 14.16
C GLU A 100 6.91 6.51 13.50
N ILE A 101 5.90 5.62 13.53
CA ILE A 101 5.97 4.31 12.86
C ILE A 101 6.18 4.49 11.36
N ILE A 102 5.44 5.41 10.73
CA ILE A 102 5.57 5.72 9.30
C ILE A 102 7.00 6.16 8.97
N LEU A 103 7.57 7.06 9.77
CA LEU A 103 8.92 7.58 9.57
C LEU A 103 9.99 6.51 9.79
N GLN A 104 9.91 5.75 10.89
CA GLN A 104 10.86 4.69 11.24
C GLN A 104 10.94 3.60 10.17
N HIS A 105 9.84 3.33 9.47
CA HIS A 105 9.75 2.30 8.43
C HIS A 105 9.87 2.86 7.00
N GLY A 106 10.21 4.14 6.83
CA GLY A 106 10.44 4.74 5.51
C GLY A 106 9.18 4.89 4.64
N LEU A 107 7.99 4.89 5.25
CA LEU A 107 6.70 4.91 4.56
C LEU A 107 6.18 6.33 4.31
N ALA A 108 6.95 7.38 4.66
CA ALA A 108 6.49 8.78 4.58
C ALA A 108 5.91 9.17 3.21
N ASN A 109 6.58 8.77 2.13
CA ASN A 109 6.12 9.06 0.76
C ASN A 109 4.81 8.35 0.41
N THR A 110 4.60 7.14 0.93
CA THR A 110 3.36 6.37 0.73
C THR A 110 2.15 7.13 1.30
N PHE A 111 2.32 7.74 2.47
CA PHE A 111 1.26 8.44 3.19
C PHE A 111 1.11 9.93 2.85
N ALA A 112 2.03 10.50 2.05
CA ALA A 112 2.00 11.92 1.65
C ALA A 112 0.94 12.23 0.57
N THR A 113 0.38 11.22 -0.09
CA THR A 113 -0.65 11.40 -1.14
C THR A 113 -2.06 11.43 -0.55
N THR A 114 -3.05 11.95 -1.29
CA THR A 114 -4.47 11.90 -0.85
C THR A 114 -4.95 10.49 -0.55
N THR A 115 -4.56 9.52 -1.38
CA THR A 115 -4.84 8.09 -1.15
C THR A 115 -4.12 7.58 0.09
N GLY A 116 -2.86 7.95 0.26
CA GLY A 116 -2.09 7.65 1.47
C GLY A 116 -2.74 8.19 2.73
N MET A 117 -3.20 9.44 2.74
CA MET A 117 -3.91 10.02 3.89
C MET A 117 -5.19 9.24 4.24
N LYS A 118 -5.97 8.81 3.24
CA LYS A 118 -7.15 7.95 3.48
C LYS A 118 -6.74 6.61 4.10
N GLU A 119 -5.66 6.03 3.62
CA GLU A 119 -5.12 4.78 4.16
C GLU A 119 -4.59 4.95 5.59
N LYS A 120 -3.93 6.07 5.90
CA LYS A 120 -3.54 6.41 7.28
C LYS A 120 -4.74 6.46 8.20
N CYS A 121 -5.82 7.12 7.79
CA CYS A 121 -7.08 7.14 8.55
C CYS A 121 -7.66 5.74 8.75
N ARG A 122 -7.61 4.89 7.71
CA ARG A 122 -8.05 3.49 7.79
C ARG A 122 -7.23 2.71 8.83
N LEU A 123 -5.90 2.83 8.82
CA LEU A 123 -5.00 2.17 9.77
C LEU A 123 -5.23 2.65 11.21
N LEU A 124 -5.33 3.97 11.41
CA LEU A 124 -5.60 4.57 12.72
C LEU A 124 -6.89 4.04 13.34
N LYS A 125 -7.93 3.84 12.54
CA LYS A 125 -9.20 3.29 12.97
C LYS A 125 -9.14 1.78 13.17
N GLN A 126 -8.51 1.04 12.26
CA GLN A 126 -8.41 -0.42 12.30
C GLN A 126 -7.73 -0.89 13.60
N TYR A 127 -6.62 -0.25 13.97
CA TYR A 127 -5.80 -0.62 15.13
C TYR A 127 -6.14 0.16 16.40
N LEU A 128 -7.26 0.88 16.41
CA LEU A 128 -7.73 1.54 17.62
C LEU A 128 -8.23 0.49 18.62
N GLU A 129 -7.47 0.28 19.69
CA GLU A 129 -7.84 -0.55 20.82
C GLU A 129 -8.14 0.31 22.07
N PRO A 130 -9.15 -0.04 22.87
CA PRO A 130 -10.03 -1.21 22.77
C PRO A 130 -11.11 -1.06 21.69
N ALA A 131 -11.69 -2.18 21.24
CA ALA A 131 -12.69 -2.22 20.15
C ALA A 131 -13.88 -1.27 20.36
N ALA A 132 -14.29 -1.04 21.61
CA ALA A 132 -15.35 -0.09 21.94
C ALA A 132 -15.06 1.36 21.46
N LEU A 133 -13.78 1.77 21.42
CA LEU A 133 -13.40 3.07 20.87
C LEU A 133 -13.57 3.11 19.36
N ARG A 134 -13.23 2.01 18.67
CA ARG A 134 -13.45 1.88 17.23
C ARG A 134 -14.93 1.95 16.90
N ASP A 135 -15.76 1.20 17.63
CA ASP A 135 -17.22 1.20 17.47
C ASP A 135 -17.82 2.59 17.70
N ALA A 136 -17.30 3.35 18.67
CA ALA A 136 -17.72 4.73 18.91
C ALA A 136 -17.33 5.67 17.74
N VAL A 137 -16.12 5.54 17.21
CA VAL A 137 -15.69 6.31 16.02
C VAL A 137 -16.54 5.95 14.80
N ASP A 138 -16.88 4.67 14.64
CA ASP A 138 -17.79 4.17 13.61
C ASP A 138 -19.20 4.74 13.75
N ALA A 139 -19.74 4.82 14.97
CA ALA A 139 -21.06 5.40 15.21
C ALA A 139 -21.11 6.92 14.95
N HIS A 140 -19.98 7.63 15.12
CA HIS A 140 -19.89 9.06 14.86
C HIS A 140 -19.60 9.40 13.38
N HIS A 141 -19.01 8.50 12.58
CA HIS A 141 -18.72 8.74 11.16
C HIS A 141 -19.97 9.05 10.29
N PRO A 142 -21.10 8.31 10.42
CA PRO A 142 -22.34 8.60 9.69
C PRO A 142 -22.93 9.99 10.00
N LEU A 143 -22.67 10.52 11.20
CA LEU A 143 -23.19 11.81 11.63
C LEU A 143 -22.46 12.99 10.99
N VAL A 144 -21.20 12.81 10.58
CA VAL A 144 -20.40 13.89 9.96
C VAL A 144 -20.70 14.03 8.47
N GLU A 145 -21.00 12.94 7.76
CA GLU A 145 -21.43 13.03 6.35
C GLU A 145 -22.87 13.58 6.19
N GLY A 146 -23.70 13.47 7.23
CA GLY A 146 -25.06 14.04 7.26
C GLY A 146 -25.12 15.54 7.57
N LEU A 147 -24.02 16.19 7.97
CA LEU A 147 -24.00 17.61 8.35
C LEU A 147 -23.23 18.51 7.38
N GLY A 148 -22.68 17.95 6.29
CA GLY A 148 -21.99 18.70 5.22
C GLY A 148 -22.91 19.25 4.13
N GLY A 149 -24.23 19.03 4.23
CA GLY A 149 -25.18 19.40 3.18
C GLY A 149 -26.38 20.19 3.69
N SER A 150 -26.18 21.39 4.24
CA SER A 150 -27.17 22.49 4.09
C SER A 150 -26.64 23.83 4.63
N LYS A 151 -26.09 24.67 3.73
CA LYS A 151 -26.55 26.04 3.40
C LYS A 151 -25.50 26.76 2.57
#